data_AF-A0A352FKT6-F1
#
_entry.id   AF-A0A352FKT6-F1
#
_cell.length_a   1.000
_cell.length_b   1.000
_cell.length_c   1.000
_cell.angle_alpha   90.00
_cell.angle_beta   90.00
_cell.angle_gamma   90.00
#
_symmetry.space_group_name_H-M   'P 1'
#
loop_
_entity.id
_entity.type
_entity.pdbx_description
1 polymer ?
#
loop_
_entity_poly.entity_id
_entity_poly.type
_entity_poly.pdbx_seq_one_letter_code
_entity_poly.pdbx_strand_id
1 'polypeptide(L)'
;MKYRRFEDLPVWKDAIELAVRTFALTANPCFRGHAGTRNQLENAVVSISNNIAEGFERGTTNELLNFLYISRGSAGETRSMYCLIERLPEFHDLRSEISDLKSKAESISRQLRAWADSLQNTDIRGTRYLTDQSRRIDKQRQEREEFLAELEQIRNRKK
;
A
#
# COMPACT_ATOMS: atom_id res chain seq x y z
N MET A 1 -0.19 14.26 4.44
CA MET A 1 0.76 13.73 5.46
C MET A 1 1.93 13.09 4.71
N LYS A 2 3.19 13.49 4.99
CA LYS A 2 4.36 12.96 4.27
C LYS A 2 4.99 11.85 5.11
N TYR A 3 4.68 10.59 4.80
CA TYR A 3 5.31 9.44 5.45
C TYR A 3 6.80 9.42 5.09
N ARG A 4 7.67 9.16 6.08
CA ARG A 4 9.13 9.11 5.88
C ARG A 4 9.67 7.70 5.78
N ARG A 5 8.95 6.73 6.34
CA ARG A 5 9.28 5.31 6.33
C ARG A 5 8.04 4.52 5.95
N PHE A 6 8.22 3.35 5.34
CA PHE A 6 7.08 2.53 4.94
C PHE A 6 6.31 1.99 6.16
N GLU A 7 6.99 1.82 7.31
CA GLU A 7 6.39 1.34 8.56
C GLU A 7 5.35 2.31 9.12
N ASP A 8 5.37 3.57 8.67
CA ASP A 8 4.40 4.58 9.08
C ASP A 8 3.12 4.52 8.22
N LEU A 9 3.14 3.80 7.09
CA LEU A 9 2.01 3.68 6.18
C LEU A 9 0.88 2.84 6.81
N PRO A 10 -0.35 3.38 6.89
CA PRO A 10 -1.49 2.61 7.43
C PRO A 10 -1.72 1.28 6.70
N VAL A 11 -1.64 1.30 5.36
CA VAL A 11 -1.84 0.10 4.54
C VAL A 11 -0.75 -0.95 4.74
N TRP A 12 0.48 -0.55 5.04
CA TRP A 12 1.56 -1.48 5.36
C TRP A 12 1.32 -2.15 6.72
N LYS A 13 0.93 -1.36 7.73
CA LYS A 13 0.58 -1.88 9.07
C LYS A 13 -0.56 -2.89 9.00
N ASP A 14 -1.57 -2.58 8.20
CA ASP A 14 -2.69 -3.49 7.97
C ASP A 14 -2.25 -4.78 7.25
N ALA A 15 -1.36 -4.67 6.26
CA ALA A 15 -0.84 -5.81 5.51
C ALA A 15 0.03 -6.74 6.37
N ILE A 16 0.94 -6.19 7.18
CA ILE A 16 1.79 -7.01 8.05
C ILE A 16 0.98 -7.69 9.16
N GLU A 17 -0.03 -7.01 9.71
CA GLU A 17 -0.95 -7.60 10.68
C GLU A 17 -1.78 -8.73 10.05
N LEU A 18 -2.26 -8.55 8.81
CA LEU A 18 -2.93 -9.62 8.07
C LEU A 18 -2.01 -10.83 7.90
N ALA A 19 -0.72 -10.62 7.57
CA ALA A 19 0.24 -11.70 7.47
C ALA A 19 0.40 -12.44 8.81
N VAL A 20 0.63 -11.73 9.92
CA VAL A 20 0.75 -12.34 11.26
C VAL A 20 -0.45 -13.22 11.59
N ARG A 21 -1.67 -12.71 11.39
CA ARG A 21 -2.89 -13.49 11.65
C ARG A 21 -3.06 -14.67 10.71
N THR A 22 -2.61 -14.56 9.46
CA THR A 22 -2.64 -15.67 8.51
C THR A 22 -1.67 -16.77 8.90
N PHE A 23 -0.47 -16.42 9.36
CA PHE A 23 0.49 -17.39 9.87
C PHE A 23 -0.03 -18.09 11.15
N ALA A 24 -0.79 -17.38 11.98
CA ALA A 24 -1.48 -17.98 13.11
C ALA A 24 -2.58 -18.96 12.65
N LEU A 25 -3.40 -18.57 11.67
CA LEU A 25 -4.40 -19.43 11.06
C LEU A 25 -3.77 -20.70 10.47
N THR A 26 -2.65 -20.56 9.73
CA THR A 26 -1.98 -21.67 9.04
C THR A 26 -1.22 -22.62 9.96
N ALA A 27 -1.00 -22.23 11.22
CA ALA A 27 -0.46 -23.09 12.26
C ALA A 27 -1.51 -24.07 12.82
N ASN A 28 -2.80 -23.88 12.51
CA ASN A 28 -3.87 -24.76 12.98
C ASN A 28 -3.71 -26.20 12.44
N PRO A 29 -4.01 -27.24 13.24
CA PRO A 29 -3.96 -28.63 12.79
C PRO A 29 -4.75 -28.95 11.52
N CYS A 30 -5.79 -28.18 11.16
CA CYS A 30 -6.53 -28.35 9.90
C CYS A 30 -5.66 -28.18 8.64
N PHE A 31 -4.52 -27.48 8.74
CA PHE A 31 -3.57 -27.37 7.63
C PHE A 31 -2.64 -28.59 7.49
N ARG A 32 -2.71 -29.59 8.40
CA ARG A 32 -1.94 -30.84 8.26
C ARG A 32 -2.38 -31.58 7.00
N GLY A 33 -1.43 -31.86 6.11
CA GLY A 33 -1.71 -32.45 4.79
C GLY A 33 -1.95 -31.42 3.68
N HIS A 34 -2.06 -30.13 4.00
CA HIS A 34 -2.29 -29.03 3.05
C HIS A 34 -1.05 -28.12 2.90
N ALA A 35 0.16 -28.70 2.94
CA ALA A 35 1.41 -27.93 2.93
C ALA A 35 1.53 -27.02 1.68
N GLY A 36 1.04 -27.47 0.52
CA GLY A 36 1.02 -26.65 -0.70
C GLY A 36 0.13 -25.41 -0.56
N THR A 37 -1.11 -25.60 -0.10
CA THR A 37 -2.07 -24.51 0.14
C THR A 37 -1.57 -23.55 1.20
N ARG A 38 -1.00 -24.07 2.29
CA ARG A 38 -0.38 -23.27 3.34
C ARG A 38 0.70 -22.35 2.76
N ASN A 39 1.68 -22.94 2.08
CA ASN A 39 2.82 -22.19 1.57
C ASN A 39 2.38 -21.14 0.54
N GLN A 40 1.42 -21.44 -0.33
CA GLN A 40 0.87 -20.46 -1.27
C GLN A 40 0.20 -19.29 -0.54
N LEU A 41 -0.61 -19.57 0.49
CA LEU A 41 -1.29 -18.54 1.27
C LEU A 41 -0.30 -17.65 2.04
N GLU A 42 0.68 -18.26 2.72
CA GLU A 42 1.73 -17.55 3.45
C GLU A 42 2.59 -16.67 2.54
N ASN A 43 2.97 -17.18 1.36
CA ASN A 43 3.72 -16.42 0.37
C ASN A 43 2.89 -15.26 -0.20
N ALA A 44 1.63 -15.50 -0.55
CA ALA A 44 0.75 -14.46 -1.09
C ALA A 44 0.51 -13.35 -0.07
N VAL A 45 0.25 -13.67 1.20
CA VAL A 45 -0.07 -12.65 2.21
C VAL A 45 1.15 -11.80 2.58
N VAL A 46 2.34 -12.40 2.76
CA VAL A 46 3.55 -11.65 3.11
C VAL A 46 4.05 -10.78 1.95
N SER A 47 3.79 -11.22 0.72
CA SER A 47 4.10 -10.45 -0.50
C SER A 47 3.47 -9.06 -0.48
N ILE A 48 2.29 -8.88 0.15
CA ILE A 48 1.60 -7.59 0.21
C ILE A 48 2.46 -6.55 0.94
N SER A 49 2.90 -6.83 2.18
CA SER A 49 3.72 -5.91 2.96
C SER A 49 5.12 -5.73 2.36
N ASN A 50 5.69 -6.81 1.81
CA ASN A 50 7.03 -6.78 1.22
C ASN A 50 7.08 -5.87 -0.02
N ASN A 51 6.09 -5.99 -0.92
CA ASN A 51 6.04 -5.14 -2.11
C ASN A 51 5.74 -3.67 -1.74
N ILE A 52 4.93 -3.39 -0.73
CA ILE A 52 4.73 -2.01 -0.25
C ILE A 52 6.07 -1.40 0.21
N ALA A 53 6.83 -2.14 1.03
CA ALA A 53 8.13 -1.68 1.53
C ALA A 53 9.12 -1.48 0.38
N GLU A 54 9.23 -2.45 -0.53
CA GLU A 54 10.15 -2.37 -1.67
C GLU A 54 9.82 -1.21 -2.62
N GLY A 55 8.54 -1.01 -2.92
CA GLY A 55 8.08 0.12 -3.74
C GLY A 55 8.39 1.48 -3.09
N PHE A 56 8.22 1.57 -1.77
CA PHE A 56 8.50 2.81 -1.02
C PHE A 56 9.99 3.19 -1.08
N GLU A 57 10.89 2.21 -1.02
CA GLU A 57 12.35 2.42 -1.01
C GLU A 57 12.94 2.71 -2.41
N ARG A 58 12.29 2.33 -3.51
CA ARG A 58 12.85 2.44 -4.88
C ARG A 58 12.88 3.87 -5.46
N GLY A 59 12.17 4.81 -4.83
CA GLY A 59 12.42 6.24 -4.99
C GLY A 59 11.78 6.95 -6.19
N THR A 60 11.18 6.26 -7.16
CA THR A 60 10.33 6.93 -8.18
C THR A 60 8.85 6.63 -7.97
N THR A 61 7.98 7.55 -8.37
CA THR A 61 6.52 7.36 -8.28
C THR A 61 6.06 6.20 -9.17
N ASN A 62 6.64 6.04 -10.36
CA ASN A 62 6.31 4.95 -11.27
C ASN A 62 6.71 3.57 -10.73
N GLU A 63 7.91 3.46 -10.12
CA GLU A 63 8.30 2.22 -9.45
C GLU A 63 7.36 1.93 -8.28
N LEU A 64 7.11 2.91 -7.42
CA LEU A 64 6.16 2.75 -6.32
C LEU A 64 4.80 2.25 -6.82
N LEU A 65 4.23 2.85 -7.86
CA LEU A 65 2.96 2.42 -8.46
C LEU A 65 2.99 0.96 -8.91
N ASN A 66 4.05 0.51 -9.59
CA ASN A 66 4.18 -0.88 -10.02
C ASN A 66 4.13 -1.85 -8.83
N PHE A 67 4.86 -1.54 -7.76
CA PHE A 67 4.87 -2.33 -6.53
C PHE A 67 3.52 -2.31 -5.79
N LEU A 68 2.80 -1.19 -5.81
CA LEU A 68 1.43 -1.14 -5.26
C LEU A 68 0.45 -2.02 -6.05
N TYR A 69 0.59 -2.08 -7.37
CA TYR A 69 -0.23 -3.00 -8.18
C TYR A 69 0.10 -4.46 -7.90
N ILE A 70 1.38 -4.82 -7.72
CA ILE A 70 1.78 -6.18 -7.31
C ILE A 70 1.19 -6.50 -5.93
N SER A 71 1.33 -5.58 -4.96
CA SER A 71 0.75 -5.72 -3.61
C SER A 71 -0.76 -5.96 -3.67
N ARG A 72 -1.46 -5.23 -4.55
CA ARG A 72 -2.91 -5.36 -4.74
C ARG A 72 -3.28 -6.69 -5.39
N GLY A 73 -2.46 -7.19 -6.31
CA GLY A 73 -2.57 -8.53 -6.88
C GLY A 73 -2.44 -9.62 -5.81
N SER A 74 -1.40 -9.54 -4.99
CA SER A 74 -1.19 -10.47 -3.86
C SER A 74 -2.32 -10.43 -2.83
N ALA A 75 -2.92 -9.25 -2.57
CA ALA A 75 -4.12 -9.15 -1.73
C ALA A 75 -5.35 -9.85 -2.36
N GLY A 76 -5.49 -9.78 -3.68
CA GLY A 76 -6.52 -10.51 -4.43
C GLY A 76 -6.32 -12.03 -4.38
N GLU A 77 -5.09 -12.50 -4.55
CA GLU A 77 -4.70 -13.91 -4.45
C GLU A 77 -4.96 -14.46 -3.04
N THR A 78 -4.51 -13.73 -2.01
CA THR A 78 -4.77 -14.06 -0.59
C THR A 78 -6.27 -14.22 -0.33
N ARG A 79 -7.08 -13.27 -0.83
CA ARG A 79 -8.55 -13.33 -0.70
C ARG A 79 -9.16 -14.53 -1.43
N SER A 80 -8.66 -14.86 -2.62
CA SER A 80 -9.09 -16.04 -3.37
C SER A 80 -8.78 -17.34 -2.60
N MET A 81 -7.60 -17.42 -2.01
CA MET A 81 -7.18 -18.55 -1.17
C MET A 81 -8.04 -18.69 0.08
N TYR A 82 -8.42 -17.60 0.76
CA TYR A 82 -9.40 -17.66 1.85
C TYR A 82 -10.75 -18.20 1.40
N CYS A 83 -11.25 -17.77 0.24
CA CYS A 83 -12.49 -18.32 -0.33
C CYS A 83 -12.38 -19.82 -0.61
N LEU A 84 -11.22 -20.31 -1.03
CA LEU A 84 -10.97 -21.74 -1.23
C LEU A 84 -11.04 -22.50 0.09
N ILE A 85 -10.23 -22.12 1.09
CA ILE A 85 -10.18 -22.86 2.37
C ILE A 85 -11.50 -22.77 3.14
N GLU A 86 -12.25 -21.67 3.03
CA GLU A 86 -13.60 -21.52 3.62
C GLU A 86 -14.60 -22.56 3.08
N ARG A 87 -14.37 -23.13 1.89
CA ARG A 87 -15.25 -24.15 1.28
C ARG A 87 -14.87 -25.58 1.66
N LEU A 88 -13.69 -25.77 2.23
CA LEU A 88 -13.19 -27.09 2.60
C LEU A 88 -13.77 -27.53 3.95
N PRO A 89 -14.29 -28.77 4.08
CA PRO A 89 -14.95 -29.25 5.31
C PRO A 89 -14.07 -29.15 6.56
N GLU A 90 -12.78 -29.42 6.43
CA GLU A 90 -11.81 -29.42 7.53
C GLU A 90 -11.56 -28.03 8.14
N PHE A 91 -12.03 -26.95 7.49
CA PHE A 91 -11.95 -25.57 7.98
C PHE A 91 -13.29 -25.05 8.52
N HIS A 92 -14.30 -25.90 8.68
CA HIS A 92 -15.64 -25.51 9.12
C HIS A 92 -15.62 -24.64 10.38
N ASP A 93 -14.83 -25.04 11.38
CA ASP A 93 -14.78 -24.35 12.68
C ASP A 93 -14.00 -23.03 12.64
N LEU A 94 -13.29 -22.76 11.53
CA LEU A 94 -12.51 -21.54 11.31
C LEU A 94 -13.21 -20.55 10.37
N ARG A 95 -14.42 -20.84 9.88
CA ARG A 95 -15.13 -20.01 8.90
C ARG A 95 -15.26 -18.54 9.32
N SER A 96 -15.55 -18.28 10.60
CA SER A 96 -15.66 -16.91 11.09
C SER A 96 -14.33 -16.16 11.00
N GLU A 97 -13.24 -16.79 11.44
CA GLU A 97 -11.89 -16.22 11.38
C GLU A 97 -11.45 -15.98 9.93
N ILE A 98 -11.69 -16.95 9.04
CA ILE A 98 -11.39 -16.84 7.61
C ILE A 98 -12.18 -15.69 6.98
N SER A 99 -13.45 -15.51 7.34
CA SER A 99 -14.29 -14.41 6.86
C SER A 99 -13.76 -13.03 7.30
N ASP A 100 -13.27 -12.92 8.53
CA ASP A 100 -12.65 -11.69 9.05
C ASP A 100 -11.36 -11.35 8.29
N LEU A 101 -10.50 -12.36 8.06
CA LEU A 101 -9.25 -12.19 7.32
C LEU A 101 -9.50 -11.82 5.85
N LYS A 102 -10.51 -12.44 5.23
CA LYS A 102 -10.99 -12.10 3.89
C LYS A 102 -11.44 -10.64 3.81
N SER A 103 -12.19 -10.16 4.80
CA SER A 103 -12.64 -8.77 4.89
C SER A 103 -11.47 -7.79 5.09
N LYS A 104 -10.46 -8.19 5.88
CA LYS A 104 -9.23 -7.41 6.06
C LYS A 104 -8.42 -7.32 4.77
N ALA A 105 -8.26 -8.42 4.03
CA ALA A 105 -7.59 -8.45 2.73
C ALA A 105 -8.29 -7.54 1.69
N GLU A 106 -9.63 -7.52 1.69
CA GLU A 106 -10.39 -6.60 0.84
C GLU A 106 -10.21 -5.12 1.25
N SER A 107 -10.18 -4.83 2.55
CA SER A 107 -9.87 -3.48 3.05
C SER A 107 -8.50 -3.00 2.57
N ILE A 108 -7.47 -3.85 2.65
CA ILE A 108 -6.12 -3.55 2.17
C ILE A 108 -6.12 -3.30 0.65
N SER A 109 -6.84 -4.12 -0.13
CA SER A 109 -6.96 -3.91 -1.58
C SER A 109 -7.56 -2.53 -1.92
N ARG A 110 -8.57 -2.08 -1.16
CA ARG A 110 -9.15 -0.74 -1.30
C ARG A 110 -8.18 0.37 -0.93
N GLN A 111 -7.43 0.21 0.16
CA GLN A 111 -6.40 1.18 0.58
C GLN A 111 -5.29 1.31 -0.47
N LEU A 112 -4.80 0.18 -1.00
CA LEU A 112 -3.79 0.16 -2.06
C LEU A 112 -4.27 0.86 -3.32
N ARG A 113 -5.52 0.61 -3.73
CA ARG A 113 -6.13 1.30 -4.87
C ARG A 113 -6.21 2.80 -4.63
N ALA A 114 -6.76 3.23 -3.49
CA ALA A 114 -6.90 4.64 -3.17
C ALA A 114 -5.53 5.36 -3.14
N TRP A 115 -4.50 4.68 -2.62
CA TRP A 115 -3.15 5.24 -2.61
C TRP A 115 -2.55 5.31 -4.02
N ALA A 116 -2.66 4.26 -4.83
CA ALA A 116 -2.21 4.28 -6.22
C ALA A 116 -2.92 5.39 -7.03
N ASP A 117 -4.24 5.52 -6.89
CA ASP A 117 -5.03 6.58 -7.54
C ASP A 117 -4.56 7.97 -7.07
N SER A 118 -4.25 8.13 -5.77
CA SER A 118 -3.71 9.39 -5.25
C SER A 118 -2.32 9.73 -5.77
N LEU A 119 -1.51 8.72 -6.14
CA LEU A 119 -0.16 8.89 -6.68
C LEU A 119 -0.14 9.18 -8.19
N GLN A 120 -1.12 8.65 -8.93
CA GLN A 120 -1.26 8.92 -10.36
C GLN A 120 -1.69 10.35 -10.64
N ASN A 121 -2.41 10.97 -9.71
CA ASN A 121 -2.93 12.34 -9.83
C ASN A 121 -1.99 13.41 -9.24
N THR A 122 -0.69 13.10 -9.05
CA THR A 122 0.29 14.03 -8.48
C THR A 122 1.39 14.36 -9.48
N ASP A 123 1.81 15.63 -9.53
CA ASP A 123 2.96 16.09 -10.33
C ASP A 123 4.32 15.61 -9.78
N ILE A 124 4.35 15.01 -8.58
CA ILE A 124 5.57 14.53 -7.92
C ILE A 124 6.06 13.24 -8.62
N ARG A 125 7.19 13.34 -9.32
CA ARG A 125 7.84 12.21 -10.03
C ARG A 125 8.55 11.20 -9.11
N GLY A 126 8.73 11.53 -7.83
CA GLY A 126 9.32 10.67 -6.80
C GLY A 126 10.57 11.27 -6.14
N THR A 127 11.02 10.68 -5.04
CA THR A 127 12.19 11.14 -4.26
C THR A 127 13.51 11.09 -5.01
N ARG A 128 13.66 10.18 -5.98
CA ARG A 128 14.83 10.04 -6.85
C ARG A 128 14.96 11.18 -7.87
N TYR A 129 13.86 11.84 -8.24
CA TYR A 129 13.86 13.05 -9.07
C TYR A 129 13.89 14.34 -8.25
N LEU A 130 13.68 14.27 -6.93
CA LEU A 130 13.95 15.36 -5.99
C LEU A 130 15.46 15.49 -5.75
N THR A 131 16.23 15.73 -6.81
CA THR A 131 17.60 16.23 -6.69
C THR A 131 17.57 17.60 -6.00
N ASP A 132 18.68 18.01 -5.37
CA ASP A 132 18.78 19.36 -4.79
C ASP A 132 18.46 20.47 -5.79
N GLN A 133 18.69 20.19 -7.09
CA GLN A 133 18.35 21.09 -8.19
C GLN A 133 16.83 21.19 -8.41
N SER A 134 16.10 20.07 -8.45
CA SER A 134 14.63 20.08 -8.54
C SER A 134 13.99 20.77 -7.34
N ARG A 135 14.51 20.54 -6.13
CA ARG A 135 14.05 21.23 -4.90
C ARG A 135 14.30 22.74 -4.96
N ARG A 136 15.44 23.16 -5.50
CA ARG A 136 15.76 24.59 -5.72
C ARG A 136 14.85 25.24 -6.75
N ILE A 137 14.53 24.53 -7.85
CA ILE A 137 13.64 25.03 -8.90
C ILE A 137 12.21 25.19 -8.37
N ASP A 138 11.68 24.18 -7.67
CA ASP A 138 10.34 24.29 -7.07
C ASP A 138 10.28 25.41 -6.03
N LYS A 139 11.32 25.53 -5.19
CA LYS A 139 11.41 26.63 -4.21
C LYS A 139 11.43 28.00 -4.89
N GLN A 140 12.23 28.17 -5.94
CA GLN A 140 12.26 29.41 -6.72
C GLN A 140 10.92 29.72 -7.41
N ARG A 141 10.22 28.70 -7.89
CA ARG A 141 8.90 28.87 -8.49
C ARG A 141 7.90 29.35 -7.44
N GLN A 142 7.91 28.76 -6.25
CA GLN A 142 7.04 29.11 -5.14
C GLN A 142 7.30 30.54 -4.64
N GLU A 143 8.57 30.91 -4.44
CA GLU A 143 8.98 32.28 -4.06
C GLU A 143 8.54 33.30 -5.13
N ARG A 144 8.61 32.95 -6.42
CA ARG A 144 8.17 33.82 -7.52
C ARG A 144 6.65 33.99 -7.56
N GLU A 145 5.89 32.92 -7.33
CA GLU A 145 4.42 32.97 -7.29
C GLU A 145 3.93 33.82 -6.10
N GLU A 146 4.54 33.68 -4.92
CA GLU A 146 4.28 34.53 -3.75
C GLU A 146 4.60 36.00 -4.02
N PHE A 147 5.75 36.29 -4.64
CA PHE A 147 6.14 37.65 -4.98
C PHE A 147 5.16 38.32 -5.97
N LEU A 148 4.69 37.58 -6.98
CA LEU A 148 3.70 38.10 -7.93
C LEU A 148 2.35 38.40 -7.25
N ALA A 149 1.93 37.54 -6.32
CA ALA A 149 0.71 37.76 -5.54
C ALA A 149 0.83 39.01 -4.64
N GLU A 150 2.00 39.24 -4.03
CA GLU A 150 2.29 40.48 -3.28
C GLU A 150 2.20 41.72 -4.17
N LEU A 151 2.80 41.67 -5.37
CA LEU A 151 2.74 42.77 -6.33
C LEU A 151 1.32 43.09 -6.76
N GLU A 152 0.47 42.08 -6.96
CA GLU A 152 -0.95 42.29 -7.26
C GLU A 152 -1.69 42.93 -6.08
N GLN A 153 -1.43 42.52 -4.84
CA GLN A 153 -2.03 43.14 -3.65
C GLN A 153 -1.62 44.61 -3.51
N ILE A 154 -0.35 44.93 -3.76
CA ILE A 154 0.16 46.30 -3.72
C ILE A 154 -0.49 47.13 -4.83
N ARG A 155 -0.61 46.59 -6.04
CA ARG A 155 -1.28 47.26 -7.17
C ARG A 155 -2.75 47.54 -6.86
N ASN A 156 -3.45 46.60 -6.23
CA ASN A 156 -4.86 46.74 -5.89
C ASN A 156 -5.10 47.67 -4.69
N ARG A 157 -4.12 47.85 -3.79
CA ARG A 157 -4.17 48.84 -2.69
C ARG A 157 -3.93 50.29 -3.14
N LYS A 158 -3.35 50.49 -4.33
CA LYS A 158 -3.07 51.82 -4.89
C LYS A 158 -4.15 52.33 -5.86
N LYS A 159 -5.21 51.54 -6.09
CA LYS A 159 -6.46 51.97 -6.75
C LYS A 159 -7.49 52.29 -5.68
#